data_AF-A0A967E2M2-F1
#
_entry.id   AF-A0A967E2M2-F1
#
_cell.length_a   1.000
_cell.length_b   1.000
_cell.length_c   1.000
_cell.angle_alpha   90.00
_cell.angle_beta   90.00
_cell.angle_gamma   90.00
#
_symmetry.space_group_name_H-M   'P 1'
#
loop_
_entity.id
_entity.type
_entity.pdbx_description
1 polymer ?
#
loop_
_entity_poly.entity_id
_entity_poly.type
_entity_poly.pdbx_seq_one_letter_code
_entity_poly.pdbx_strand_id
1 'polypeptide(L)'
;MTYRLLYTEEAARRIGKLDKAVKERVGKAVSRLSENPELGKRLTGLLSDRWSYRVGDWRILYKIRRKELVILVLTVGHRSDVYET
;
A
#
# COMPACT_ATOMS: atom_id res chain seq x y z
N MET A 1 -4.92 -17.79 -4.39
CA MET A 1 -3.74 -17.38 -5.20
C MET A 1 -3.14 -16.16 -4.53
N THR A 2 -1.83 -16.15 -4.30
CA THR A 2 -1.15 -15.06 -3.57
C THR A 2 -0.31 -14.24 -4.53
N TYR A 3 -0.50 -12.93 -4.53
CA TYR A 3 0.29 -11.98 -5.31
C TYR A 3 1.68 -11.82 -4.68
N ARG A 4 2.71 -11.68 -5.50
CA ARG A 4 4.05 -11.29 -5.05
C ARG A 4 4.05 -9.83 -4.63
N LEU A 5 4.75 -9.55 -3.53
CA LEU A 5 4.89 -8.20 -2.99
C LEU A 5 6.19 -7.57 -3.49
N LEU A 6 6.07 -6.44 -4.16
CA LEU A 6 7.19 -5.57 -4.51
C LEU A 6 7.00 -4.21 -3.86
N TYR A 7 8.11 -3.57 -3.52
CA TYR A 7 8.14 -2.25 -2.90
C TYR A 7 8.98 -1.32 -3.76
N THR A 8 8.49 -0.11 -4.00
CA THR A 8 9.33 0.95 -4.54
C THR A 8 10.36 1.38 -3.49
N GLU A 9 11.43 2.05 -3.93
CA GLU A 9 12.40 2.66 -3.02
C GLU A 9 11.73 3.64 -2.06
N GLU A 10 10.75 4.42 -2.55
CA GLU A 10 9.99 5.34 -1.70
C GLU A 10 9.19 4.62 -0.61
N ALA A 11 8.51 3.53 -0.96
CA ALA A 11 7.80 2.72 0.02
C ALA A 11 8.75 2.14 1.06
N ALA A 12 9.87 1.55 0.62
CA ALA A 12 10.88 0.99 1.52
C ALA A 12 11.45 2.05 2.48
N ARG A 13 11.78 3.23 1.95
CA ARG A 13 12.28 4.37 2.73
C ARG A 13 11.25 4.86 3.76
N ARG A 14 9.99 5.05 3.37
CA ARG A 14 8.95 5.51 4.28
C ARG A 14 8.64 4.47 5.34
N ILE A 15 8.46 3.21 4.96
CA ILE A 15 8.26 2.10 5.90
C ILE A 15 9.43 2.02 6.88
N GLY A 16 10.67 2.19 6.41
CA GLY A 16 11.87 2.21 7.24
C GLY A 16 11.85 3.27 8.36
N LYS A 17 11.17 4.40 8.14
CA LYS A 17 11.04 5.50 9.12
C LYS A 17 9.87 5.32 10.10
N LEU A 18 8.97 4.37 9.86
CA LEU A 18 7.84 4.11 10.75
C LEU A 18 8.32 3.50 12.08
N ASP A 19 7.58 3.77 13.15
CA ASP A 19 7.77 3.06 14.42
C ASP A 19 7.47 1.56 14.27
N LYS A 20 7.95 0.77 15.23
CA LYS A 20 7.84 -0.69 15.19
C LYS A 20 6.38 -1.17 15.12
N ALA A 21 5.47 -0.56 15.88
CA ALA A 21 4.08 -0.98 15.92
C ALA A 21 3.38 -0.71 14.58
N VAL A 22 3.66 0.43 13.96
CA VAL A 22 3.13 0.75 12.64
C VAL A 22 3.73 -0.16 11.57
N LYS A 23 5.04 -0.44 11.59
CA LYS A 23 5.66 -1.41 10.67
C LYS A 23 4.97 -2.78 10.71
N GLU A 24 4.72 -3.31 11.91
CA GLU A 24 4.03 -4.59 12.07
C GLU A 24 2.60 -4.56 11.52
N ARG A 25 1.85 -3.48 11.77
CA ARG A 25 0.50 -3.31 11.23
C ARG A 25 0.50 -3.22 9.71
N VAL A 26 1.45 -2.47 9.13
CA VAL A 26 1.63 -2.36 7.68
C VAL A 26 2.00 -3.70 7.08
N GLY A 27 2.95 -4.45 7.68
CA GLY A 27 3.33 -5.78 7.21
C GLY A 27 2.15 -6.75 7.16
N LYS A 28 1.35 -6.81 8.25
CA LYS A 28 0.12 -7.62 8.30
C LYS A 28 -0.88 -7.19 7.23
N ALA A 29 -1.05 -5.89 7.01
CA ALA A 29 -1.94 -5.37 5.99
C ALA A 29 -1.49 -5.74 4.56
N VAL A 30 -0.19 -5.59 4.25
CA VAL A 30 0.34 -5.93 2.93
C VAL A 30 0.25 -7.45 2.68
N SER A 31 0.45 -8.28 3.69
CA SER A 31 0.22 -9.73 3.60
C SER A 31 -1.23 -10.05 3.23
N ARG A 32 -2.21 -9.42 3.89
CA ARG A 32 -3.64 -9.58 3.55
C ARG A 32 -3.96 -9.11 2.14
N LEU A 33 -3.37 -7.99 1.72
CA LEU A 33 -3.51 -7.49 0.36
C LEU A 33 -2.94 -8.47 -0.65
N SER A 34 -1.84 -9.17 -0.34
CA SER A 34 -1.26 -10.19 -1.22
C SER A 34 -2.23 -11.33 -1.54
N GLU A 35 -3.12 -11.67 -0.60
CA GLU A 35 -4.14 -12.71 -0.79
C GLU A 35 -5.39 -12.15 -1.48
N ASN A 36 -5.80 -10.94 -1.10
CA ASN A 36 -6.94 -10.25 -1.68
C ASN A 36 -6.62 -8.76 -1.92
N PRO A 37 -6.09 -8.41 -3.10
CA PRO A 37 -5.66 -7.05 -3.37
C PRO A 37 -6.83 -6.07 -3.55
N GLU A 38 -8.05 -6.55 -3.67
CA GLU A 38 -9.26 -5.72 -3.85
C GLU A 38 -9.86 -5.26 -2.52
N LEU A 39 -9.26 -5.63 -1.38
CA LEU A 39 -9.63 -5.10 -0.06
C LEU A 39 -9.38 -3.58 0.08
N GLY A 40 -8.49 -3.02 -0.74
CA GLY A 40 -8.32 -1.58 -0.83
C GLY A 40 -9.35 -0.92 -1.73
N LYS A 41 -9.40 0.41 -1.68
CA LYS A 41 -10.25 1.21 -2.56
C LYS A 41 -9.44 1.63 -3.78
N ARG A 42 -9.97 1.34 -4.97
CA ARG A 42 -9.45 1.91 -6.21
C ARG A 42 -9.61 3.44 -6.16
N LEU A 43 -8.56 4.17 -6.50
CA LEU A 43 -8.62 5.62 -6.61
C LEU A 43 -9.32 6.02 -7.92
N THR A 44 -9.71 7.29 -8.03
CA THR A 44 -10.44 7.82 -9.19
C THR A 44 -9.60 8.90 -9.92
N GLY A 45 -10.06 9.31 -11.09
CA GLY A 45 -9.40 10.33 -11.91
C GLY A 45 -8.01 9.90 -12.40
N LEU A 46 -7.05 10.82 -12.33
CA LEU A 46 -5.66 10.61 -12.77
C LEU A 46 -4.92 9.50 -12.02
N LEU A 47 -5.45 9.04 -10.88
CA LEU A 47 -4.86 7.99 -10.05
C LEU A 47 -5.62 6.66 -10.16
N SER A 48 -6.47 6.49 -11.17
CA SER A 48 -7.32 5.31 -11.32
C SER A 48 -6.59 3.98 -11.54
N ASP A 49 -5.27 4.02 -11.74
CA ASP A 49 -4.40 2.84 -11.78
C ASP A 49 -3.84 2.45 -10.40
N ARG A 50 -4.19 3.21 -9.35
CA ARG A 50 -3.73 3.01 -7.97
C ARG A 50 -4.87 2.63 -7.04
N TRP A 51 -4.47 2.01 -5.94
CA TRP A 51 -5.34 1.54 -4.87
C TRP A 51 -4.84 2.08 -3.54
N SER A 52 -5.75 2.25 -2.61
CA SER A 52 -5.49 2.77 -1.27
C SER A 52 -6.11 1.85 -0.22
N TYR A 53 -5.29 1.38 0.72
CA TYR A 53 -5.74 0.57 1.85
C TYR A 53 -5.45 1.29 3.16
N ARG A 54 -6.46 1.37 4.04
CA ARG A 54 -6.34 2.07 5.33
C ARG A 54 -5.84 1.12 6.41
N VAL A 55 -4.85 1.56 7.17
CA VAL A 55 -4.27 0.85 8.31
C VAL A 55 -4.23 1.81 9.51
N GLY A 56 -5.35 1.92 10.24
CA GLY A 56 -5.49 2.92 11.30
C GLY A 56 -5.40 4.34 10.73
N ASP A 57 -4.40 5.09 11.18
CA ASP A 57 -4.09 6.45 10.71
C ASP A 57 -3.10 6.47 9.54
N TRP A 58 -2.69 5.31 9.02
CA TRP A 58 -1.82 5.20 7.86
C TRP A 58 -2.60 4.73 6.62
N ARG A 59 -2.08 5.05 5.44
CA ARG A 59 -2.55 4.52 4.15
C ARG A 59 -1.41 3.91 3.37
N ILE A 60 -1.70 2.76 2.77
CA ILE A 60 -0.83 2.08 1.81
C ILE A 60 -1.36 2.41 0.43
N LEU A 61 -0.54 3.06 -0.39
CA LEU A 61 -0.81 3.24 -1.82
C LEU A 61 -0.10 2.15 -2.61
N TYR A 62 -0.84 1.45 -3.47
CA TYR A 62 -0.31 0.32 -4.23
C TYR A 62 -0.94 0.21 -5.62
N LYS A 63 -0.34 -0.59 -6.50
CA LYS A 63 -0.91 -0.99 -7.79
C LYS A 63 -1.06 -2.51 -7.85
N ILE A 64 -2.11 -2.96 -8.52
CA ILE A 64 -2.36 -4.39 -8.80
C ILE A 64 -1.94 -4.66 -10.24
N ARG A 65 -0.85 -5.41 -10.44
CA ARG A 65 -0.42 -5.89 -11.74
C ARG A 65 -0.92 -7.32 -11.94
N ARG A 66 -2.16 -7.45 -12.40
CA ARG A 66 -2.86 -8.76 -12.53
C ARG A 66 -2.12 -9.74 -13.44
N LYS A 67 -1.56 -9.27 -14.56
CA LYS A 67 -0.80 -10.11 -15.51
C LYS A 67 0.46 -10.73 -14.89
N GLU A 68 1.09 -10.03 -13.95
CA GLU A 68 2.35 -10.45 -13.31
C GLU A 68 2.13 -11.11 -11.94
N LEU A 69 0.87 -11.16 -11.47
CA LEU A 69 0.49 -11.49 -10.09
C LEU A 69 1.33 -10.73 -9.07
N VAL A 70 1.46 -9.41 -9.27
CA VAL A 70 2.26 -8.53 -8.40
C VAL A 70 1.40 -7.43 -7.78
N ILE A 71 1.61 -7.19 -6.49
CA ILE A 71 1.22 -5.95 -5.82
C ILE A 71 2.46 -5.11 -5.65
N LEU A 72 2.46 -3.93 -6.26
CA LEU A 72 3.53 -2.95 -6.11
C LEU A 72 3.12 -1.90 -5.09
N VAL A 73 3.70 -1.96 -3.90
CA VAL A 73 3.52 -0.93 -2.87
C VAL A 73 4.31 0.31 -3.29
N LEU A 74 3.59 1.40 -3.55
CA LEU A 74 4.14 2.66 -4.04
C LEU A 74 4.64 3.55 -2.92
N THR A 75 3.88 3.64 -1.82
CA THR A 75 4.24 4.44 -0.64
C THR A 75 3.33 4.11 0.53
N VAL A 76 3.76 4.48 1.74
CA VAL A 76 2.97 4.43 2.98
C VAL A 76 3.04 5.80 3.63
N GLY A 77 1.88 6.40 3.94
CA GLY A 77 1.79 7.76 4.46
C GLY A 77 0.74 7.90 5.54
N HIS A 78 0.89 8.90 6.41
CA HIS A 78 -0.10 9.19 7.42
C HIS A 78 -1.36 9.78 6.77
N ARG A 79 -2.52 9.65 7.42
CA ARG A 79 -3.82 10.10 6.91
C ARG A 79 -3.84 11.60 6.66
N SER A 80 -3.12 12.37 7.47
CA SER A 80 -2.94 13.83 7.34
C SER A 80 -2.16 14.18 6.08
N ASP A 81 -1.11 13.42 5.78
CA ASP A 81 -0.16 13.73 4.71
C ASP A 81 -0.73 13.42 3.31
N VAL A 82 -1.82 12.66 3.24
CA VAL A 82 -2.44 12.21 1.97
C VAL A 82 -3.38 13.29 1.38
N TYR A 83 -3.61 14.41 2.07
CA TYR A 83 -4.35 15.56 1.56
C TYR A 83 -3.51 16.84 1.40
N GLU A 84 -2.21 16.80 1.67
CA GLU A 84 -1.31 17.91 1.30
C GLU A 84 -0.81 17.74 -0.14
N THR A 85 -1.72 17.93 -1.10
CA THR A 85 -1.45 18.29 -2.49
C THR A 85 -2.58 19.15 -3.01
#